data_AF-A0A2M7N362-F1
#
_entry.id   AF-A0A2M7N362-F1
#
_cell.length_a   1.000
_cell.length_b   1.000
_cell.length_c   1.000
_cell.angle_alpha   90.00
_cell.angle_beta   90.00
_cell.angle_gamma   90.00
#
_symmetry.space_group_name_H-M   'P 1'
#
loop_
_entity.id
_entity.type
_entity.pdbx_description
1 polymer ?
#
loop_
_entity_poly.entity_id
_entity_poly.type
_entity_poly.pdbx_seq_one_letter_code
_entity_poly.pdbx_strand_id
1 'polypeptide(L)'
;AEAKAKLEADAKAKADAANQAKEESYKLLITKADQGFSAKSYESAKSNYQKALNLKPDETYPKGKITEIDNLLAQNKKKEEEQKIKVQNYQDAISKADDLFNKKDYSSAIVGYKTASTIKSDENYPKQKIFESQNLLKEQNITEQQRLEAEKQKQIEEAKNSNAKKLEEIDYTNKAVVEKFLSELASKYPEGVTEEQYEDASKKVKRVIVNQDGIANEYREVTHNWGGVYYFRNGQSISKTIFYTDTNK
;
A
#
# COMPACT_ATOMS: atom_id res chain seq x y z
N ALA A 1 -29.22 1.78 -93.49
CA ALA A 1 -27.85 1.66 -92.93
C ALA A 1 -27.47 2.92 -92.13
N GLU A 2 -27.64 4.13 -92.68
CA GLU A 2 -27.26 5.40 -92.04
C GLU A 2 -27.99 5.72 -90.72
N ALA A 3 -29.30 5.49 -90.63
CA ALA A 3 -30.05 5.73 -89.39
C ALA A 3 -29.60 4.82 -88.22
N LYS A 4 -29.19 3.59 -88.52
CA LYS A 4 -28.65 2.64 -87.53
C LYS A 4 -27.24 3.06 -87.08
N ALA A 5 -26.38 3.46 -88.02
CA ALA A 5 -25.04 3.96 -87.73
C ALA A 5 -25.08 5.26 -86.89
N LYS A 6 -26.04 6.16 -87.14
CA LYS A 6 -26.23 7.38 -86.35
C LYS A 6 -26.68 7.09 -84.91
N LEU A 7 -27.64 6.16 -84.73
CA LEU A 7 -28.08 5.73 -83.39
C LEU A 7 -26.97 5.03 -82.60
N GLU A 8 -26.13 4.23 -83.26
CA GLU A 8 -24.97 3.57 -82.64
C GLU A 8 -23.88 4.59 -82.24
N ALA A 9 -23.64 5.62 -83.07
CA ALA A 9 -22.71 6.70 -82.76
C ALA A 9 -23.20 7.56 -81.58
N ASP A 10 -24.48 7.92 -81.55
CA ASP A 10 -25.09 8.69 -80.46
C ASP A 10 -25.09 7.89 -79.14
N ALA A 11 -25.36 6.58 -79.19
CA ALA A 11 -25.30 5.71 -78.03
C ALA A 11 -23.87 5.57 -77.47
N LYS A 12 -22.87 5.44 -78.36
CA LYS A 12 -21.45 5.39 -77.98
C LYS A 12 -20.99 6.71 -77.35
N ALA A 13 -21.30 7.84 -77.96
CA ALA A 13 -20.96 9.16 -77.42
C ALA A 13 -21.57 9.40 -76.03
N LYS A 14 -22.82 8.94 -75.81
CA LYS A 14 -23.48 9.02 -74.51
C LYS A 14 -22.84 8.10 -73.47
N ALA A 15 -22.41 6.90 -73.87
CA ALA A 15 -21.69 5.97 -73.00
C ALA A 15 -20.30 6.52 -72.61
N ASP A 16 -19.57 7.09 -73.56
CA ASP A 16 -18.26 7.70 -73.33
C ASP A 16 -18.35 8.92 -72.39
N ALA A 17 -19.36 9.79 -72.60
CA ALA A 17 -19.61 10.92 -71.70
C ALA A 17 -20.00 10.48 -70.28
N ALA A 18 -20.82 9.43 -70.15
CA ALA A 18 -21.16 8.85 -68.85
C ALA A 18 -19.94 8.23 -68.16
N ASN A 19 -19.06 7.56 -68.91
CA ASN A 19 -17.80 7.02 -68.40
C ASN A 19 -16.84 8.13 -67.94
N GLN A 20 -16.74 9.23 -68.68
CA GLN A 20 -15.91 10.36 -68.31
C GLN A 20 -16.41 11.05 -67.02
N ALA A 21 -17.71 11.35 -66.93
CA ALA A 21 -18.30 11.95 -65.73
C ALA A 21 -18.12 11.06 -64.49
N LYS A 22 -18.20 9.74 -64.69
CA LYS A 22 -17.95 8.74 -63.66
C LYS A 22 -16.49 8.74 -63.18
N GLU A 23 -15.54 8.86 -64.11
CA GLU A 23 -14.11 8.94 -63.80
C GLU A 23 -13.74 10.24 -63.07
N GLU A 24 -14.29 11.38 -63.47
CA GLU A 24 -14.10 12.66 -62.79
C GLU A 24 -14.68 12.64 -61.36
N SER A 25 -15.89 12.08 -61.21
CA SER A 25 -16.53 11.90 -59.90
C SER A 25 -15.72 10.98 -59.00
N TYR A 26 -15.19 9.87 -59.56
CA TYR A 26 -14.30 8.97 -58.83
C TYR A 26 -13.06 9.70 -58.33
N LYS A 27 -12.33 10.40 -59.20
CA LYS A 27 -11.12 11.17 -58.81
C LYS A 27 -11.41 12.18 -57.71
N LEU A 28 -12.51 12.93 -57.82
CA LEU A 28 -12.90 13.91 -56.79
C LEU A 28 -13.17 13.23 -55.45
N LEU A 29 -13.86 12.09 -55.44
CA LEU A 29 -14.13 11.33 -54.22
C LEU A 29 -12.84 10.78 -53.61
N ILE A 30 -11.90 10.29 -54.43
CA ILE A 30 -10.58 9.86 -53.97
C ILE A 30 -9.82 11.01 -53.33
N THR A 31 -9.72 12.17 -53.98
CA THR A 31 -9.03 13.33 -53.41
C THR A 31 -9.63 13.75 -52.07
N LYS A 32 -10.97 13.80 -51.96
CA LYS A 32 -11.64 14.13 -50.69
C LYS A 32 -11.41 13.06 -49.62
N ALA A 33 -11.42 11.78 -50.00
CA ALA A 33 -11.17 10.68 -49.10
C ALA A 33 -9.73 10.71 -48.56
N ASP A 34 -8.75 10.89 -49.44
CA ASP A 34 -7.33 11.01 -49.10
C ASP A 34 -7.08 12.21 -48.17
N GLN A 35 -7.69 13.37 -48.47
CA GLN A 35 -7.64 14.55 -47.61
C GLN A 35 -8.21 14.25 -46.21
N GLY A 36 -9.37 13.60 -46.14
CA GLY A 36 -9.98 13.17 -44.89
C GLY A 36 -9.09 12.19 -44.12
N PHE A 37 -8.45 11.26 -44.82
CA PHE A 37 -7.56 10.27 -44.24
C PHE A 37 -6.32 10.93 -43.63
N SER A 38 -5.66 11.83 -44.37
CA SER A 38 -4.52 12.62 -43.88
C SER A 38 -4.88 13.51 -42.70
N ALA A 39 -6.10 14.07 -42.69
CA ALA A 39 -6.64 14.82 -41.57
C ALA A 39 -7.14 13.94 -40.40
N LYS A 40 -6.95 12.61 -40.46
CA LYS A 40 -7.45 11.62 -39.48
C LYS A 40 -8.98 11.66 -39.27
N SER A 41 -9.70 12.26 -40.22
CA SER A 41 -11.17 12.26 -40.27
C SER A 41 -11.65 10.95 -40.89
N TYR A 42 -11.33 9.85 -40.22
CA TYR A 42 -11.42 8.49 -40.76
C TYR A 42 -12.83 8.10 -41.22
N GLU A 43 -13.88 8.48 -40.49
CA GLU A 43 -15.26 8.19 -40.90
C GLU A 43 -15.66 8.92 -42.19
N SER A 44 -15.25 10.18 -42.32
CA SER A 44 -15.47 10.98 -43.54
C SER A 44 -14.67 10.42 -44.72
N ALA A 45 -13.41 10.04 -44.48
CA ALA A 45 -12.55 9.39 -45.47
C ALA A 45 -13.18 8.08 -45.97
N LYS A 46 -13.60 7.21 -45.04
CA LYS A 46 -14.25 5.93 -45.33
C LYS A 46 -15.52 6.12 -46.16
N SER A 47 -16.37 7.09 -45.80
CA SER A 47 -17.58 7.41 -46.58
C SER A 47 -17.26 7.80 -48.03
N ASN A 48 -16.22 8.62 -48.25
CA ASN A 48 -15.82 9.03 -49.60
C ASN A 48 -15.18 7.87 -50.40
N TYR A 49 -14.36 7.01 -49.77
CA TYR A 49 -13.85 5.80 -50.42
C TYR A 49 -14.98 4.81 -50.77
N GLN A 50 -15.98 4.64 -49.90
CA GLN A 50 -17.15 3.80 -50.18
C GLN A 50 -17.96 4.33 -51.37
N LYS A 51 -18.17 5.66 -51.43
CA LYS A 51 -18.80 6.29 -52.60
C LYS A 51 -17.97 6.08 -53.88
N ALA A 52 -16.64 6.15 -53.78
CA ALA A 52 -15.75 5.88 -54.90
C ALA A 52 -15.86 4.42 -55.39
N LEU A 53 -15.99 3.44 -54.47
CA LEU A 53 -16.25 2.04 -54.83
C LEU A 53 -17.62 1.81 -55.43
N ASN A 54 -18.64 2.52 -54.96
CA ASN A 54 -19.97 2.42 -55.55
C ASN A 54 -19.97 2.88 -57.02
N LEU A 55 -19.10 3.84 -57.37
CA LEU A 55 -18.85 4.20 -58.77
C LEU A 55 -18.05 3.11 -59.46
N LYS A 56 -16.88 2.72 -58.92
CA LYS A 56 -15.98 1.74 -59.56
C LYS A 56 -15.69 0.57 -58.60
N PRO A 57 -16.53 -0.48 -58.61
CA PRO A 57 -16.45 -1.57 -57.63
C PRO A 57 -15.18 -2.43 -57.72
N ASP A 58 -14.50 -2.43 -58.87
CA ASP A 58 -13.32 -3.25 -59.12
C ASP A 58 -12.02 -2.60 -58.63
N GLU A 59 -12.06 -1.31 -58.25
CA GLU A 59 -10.88 -0.57 -57.80
C GLU A 59 -10.34 -1.13 -56.48
N THR A 60 -9.03 -1.35 -56.43
CA THR A 60 -8.34 -1.92 -55.25
C THR A 60 -7.93 -0.86 -54.25
N TYR A 61 -7.58 0.33 -54.72
CA TYR A 61 -7.09 1.42 -53.88
C TYR A 61 -8.10 1.83 -52.78
N PRO A 62 -9.37 2.12 -53.09
CA PRO A 62 -10.33 2.53 -52.07
C PRO A 62 -10.70 1.36 -51.14
N LYS A 63 -10.70 0.12 -51.64
CA LYS A 63 -10.89 -1.10 -50.81
C LYS A 63 -9.79 -1.20 -49.75
N GLY A 64 -8.52 -1.08 -50.17
CA GLY A 64 -7.38 -1.11 -49.27
C GLY A 64 -7.44 -0.01 -48.21
N LYS A 65 -7.81 1.22 -48.62
CA LYS A 65 -7.95 2.35 -47.71
C LYS A 65 -9.08 2.19 -46.70
N ILE A 66 -10.22 1.62 -47.09
CA ILE A 66 -11.31 1.30 -46.16
C ILE A 66 -10.84 0.29 -45.12
N THR A 67 -10.16 -0.78 -45.53
CA THR A 67 -9.60 -1.78 -44.59
C THR A 67 -8.60 -1.16 -43.62
N GLU A 68 -7.71 -0.28 -44.12
CA GLU A 68 -6.77 0.46 -43.29
C GLU A 68 -7.48 1.34 -42.26
N ILE A 69 -8.51 2.09 -42.68
CA ILE A 69 -9.33 2.92 -41.80
C ILE A 69 -10.04 2.07 -40.73
N ASP A 70 -10.62 0.94 -41.12
CA ASP A 70 -11.34 0.06 -40.20
C ASP A 70 -10.42 -0.46 -39.08
N ASN A 71 -9.19 -0.83 -39.43
CA ASN A 71 -8.18 -1.22 -38.46
C ASN A 71 -7.79 -0.07 -37.52
N LEU A 72 -7.60 1.16 -38.05
CA LEU A 72 -7.27 2.33 -37.25
C LEU A 72 -8.40 2.71 -36.27
N LEU A 73 -9.65 2.70 -36.74
CA LEU A 73 -10.82 2.95 -35.90
C LEU A 73 -10.96 1.91 -34.79
N ALA A 74 -10.76 0.62 -35.11
CA ALA A 74 -10.77 -0.45 -34.11
C ALA A 74 -9.67 -0.28 -33.06
N GLN A 75 -8.45 0.09 -33.47
CA GLN A 75 -7.34 0.36 -32.55
C GLN A 75 -7.59 1.57 -31.65
N ASN A 76 -8.13 2.67 -32.22
CA ASN A 76 -8.46 3.87 -31.44
C ASN A 76 -9.54 3.56 -30.39
N LYS A 77 -10.61 2.86 -30.79
CA LYS A 77 -11.65 2.42 -29.87
C LYS A 77 -11.11 1.54 -28.74
N LYS A 78 -10.20 0.60 -29.06
CA LYS A 78 -9.55 -0.25 -28.05
C LYS A 78 -8.73 0.57 -27.06
N LYS A 79 -7.93 1.52 -27.55
CA LYS A 79 -7.14 2.42 -26.70
C LYS A 79 -8.02 3.29 -25.82
N GLU A 80 -9.10 3.85 -26.36
CA GLU A 80 -10.07 4.65 -25.61
C GLU A 80 -10.70 3.84 -24.47
N GLU A 81 -11.12 2.60 -24.76
CA GLU A 81 -11.71 1.71 -23.74
C GLU A 81 -10.67 1.31 -22.68
N GLU A 82 -9.44 0.99 -23.07
CA GLU A 82 -8.34 0.72 -22.15
C GLU A 82 -8.05 1.92 -21.24
N GLN A 83 -8.04 3.14 -21.77
CA GLN A 83 -7.87 4.36 -20.97
C GLN A 83 -9.05 4.58 -20.01
N LYS A 84 -10.28 4.34 -20.47
CA LYS A 84 -11.48 4.46 -19.64
C LYS A 84 -11.45 3.48 -18.46
N ILE A 85 -11.13 2.21 -18.72
CA ILE A 85 -10.96 1.18 -17.68
C ILE A 85 -9.85 1.57 -16.72
N LYS A 86 -8.72 2.08 -17.22
CA LYS A 86 -7.60 2.54 -16.40
C LYS A 86 -8.01 3.68 -15.47
N VAL A 87 -8.79 4.64 -15.95
CA VAL A 87 -9.32 5.74 -15.14
C VAL A 87 -10.31 5.23 -14.09
N GLN A 88 -11.23 4.33 -14.46
CA GLN A 88 -12.17 3.75 -13.50
C GLN A 88 -11.46 2.96 -12.40
N ASN A 89 -10.55 2.06 -12.77
CA ASN A 89 -9.78 1.26 -11.81
C ASN A 89 -8.95 2.14 -10.87
N TYR A 90 -8.41 3.25 -11.38
CA TYR A 90 -7.72 4.24 -10.55
C TYR A 90 -8.67 4.88 -9.54
N GLN A 91 -9.84 5.36 -9.98
CA GLN A 91 -10.84 5.97 -9.11
C GLN A 91 -11.33 5.00 -8.03
N ASP A 92 -11.61 3.74 -8.39
CA ASP A 92 -12.04 2.72 -7.46
C ASP A 92 -10.94 2.40 -6.42
N ALA A 93 -9.68 2.33 -6.86
CA ALA A 93 -8.54 2.12 -5.96
C ALA A 93 -8.37 3.28 -4.98
N ILE A 94 -8.51 4.53 -5.46
CA ILE A 94 -8.47 5.72 -4.62
C ILE A 94 -9.62 5.72 -3.61
N SER A 95 -10.86 5.53 -4.05
CA SER A 95 -12.02 5.54 -3.15
C SER A 95 -11.89 4.50 -2.03
N LYS A 96 -11.46 3.28 -2.36
CA LYS A 96 -11.23 2.22 -1.36
C LYS A 96 -10.11 2.59 -0.39
N ALA A 97 -9.02 3.17 -0.89
CA ALA A 97 -7.89 3.59 -0.06
C ALA A 97 -8.27 4.75 0.86
N ASP A 98 -9.03 5.73 0.37
CA ASP A 98 -9.55 6.86 1.14
C ASP A 98 -10.50 6.38 2.25
N ASP A 99 -11.38 5.41 1.96
CA ASP A 99 -12.27 4.82 2.96
C ASP A 99 -11.50 4.13 4.10
N LEU A 100 -10.44 3.39 3.76
CA LEU A 100 -9.55 2.74 4.74
C LEU A 100 -8.77 3.78 5.54
N PHE A 101 -8.28 4.84 4.87
CA PHE A 101 -7.59 5.95 5.51
C PHE A 101 -8.49 6.65 6.54
N ASN A 102 -9.74 6.94 6.18
CA ASN A 102 -10.72 7.56 7.08
C ASN A 102 -11.08 6.68 8.28
N LYS A 103 -11.03 5.35 8.10
CA LYS A 103 -11.16 4.36 9.18
C LYS A 103 -9.89 4.21 10.03
N LYS A 104 -8.83 4.97 9.72
CA LYS A 104 -7.50 4.92 10.34
C LYS A 104 -6.80 3.56 10.16
N ASP A 105 -7.25 2.74 9.22
CA ASP A 105 -6.53 1.54 8.78
C ASP A 105 -5.46 1.95 7.78
N TYR A 106 -4.44 2.65 8.28
CA TYR A 106 -3.39 3.23 7.47
C TYR A 106 -2.56 2.17 6.74
N SER A 107 -2.40 0.99 7.33
CA SER A 107 -1.68 -0.12 6.69
C SER A 107 -2.38 -0.57 5.40
N SER A 108 -3.69 -0.84 5.48
CA SER A 108 -4.48 -1.21 4.30
C SER A 108 -4.63 -0.05 3.32
N ALA A 109 -4.77 1.19 3.81
CA ALA A 109 -4.83 2.38 2.96
C ALA A 109 -3.58 2.53 2.09
N ILE A 110 -2.38 2.33 2.66
CA ILE A 110 -1.10 2.36 1.91
C ILE A 110 -1.11 1.36 0.75
N VAL A 111 -1.64 0.15 0.95
CA VAL A 111 -1.74 -0.86 -0.12
C VAL A 111 -2.67 -0.39 -1.24
N GLY A 112 -3.82 0.20 -0.88
CA GLY A 112 -4.77 0.78 -1.83
C GLY A 112 -4.15 1.92 -2.66
N TYR A 113 -3.48 2.87 -2.01
CA TYR A 113 -2.81 3.97 -2.72
C TYR A 113 -1.65 3.49 -3.59
N LYS A 114 -0.87 2.49 -3.17
CA LYS A 114 0.18 1.86 -4.00
C LYS A 114 -0.40 1.21 -5.26
N THR A 115 -1.57 0.59 -5.13
CA THR A 115 -2.31 0.05 -6.28
C THR A 115 -2.68 1.18 -7.24
N ALA A 116 -3.26 2.27 -6.74
CA ALA A 116 -3.57 3.44 -7.56
C ALA A 116 -2.33 4.06 -8.24
N SER A 117 -1.19 4.15 -7.53
CA SER A 117 0.08 4.61 -8.11
C SER A 117 0.64 3.69 -9.20
N THR A 118 0.40 2.38 -9.11
CA THR A 118 0.77 1.45 -10.20
C THR A 118 -0.10 1.66 -11.45
N ILE A 119 -1.37 2.03 -11.27
CA ILE A 119 -2.28 2.33 -12.37
C ILE A 119 -1.91 3.67 -13.02
N LYS A 120 -1.78 4.75 -12.25
CA LYS A 120 -1.39 6.07 -12.76
C LYS A 120 -0.21 6.62 -11.95
N SER A 121 1.01 6.33 -12.41
CA SER A 121 2.27 6.69 -11.73
C SER A 121 2.56 8.18 -11.64
N ASP A 122 1.99 8.97 -12.55
CA ASP A 122 2.24 10.40 -12.65
C ASP A 122 1.37 11.21 -11.67
N GLU A 123 0.36 10.58 -11.07
CA GLU A 123 -0.53 11.21 -10.10
C GLU A 123 0.18 11.41 -8.75
N ASN A 124 0.07 12.63 -8.22
CA ASN A 124 0.68 12.99 -6.94
C ASN A 124 -0.15 12.56 -5.73
N TYR A 125 -1.48 12.55 -5.85
CA TYR A 125 -2.40 12.28 -4.74
C TYR A 125 -2.08 10.98 -3.98
N PRO A 126 -2.00 9.79 -4.63
CA PRO A 126 -1.68 8.56 -3.89
C PRO A 126 -0.27 8.57 -3.27
N LYS A 127 0.72 9.25 -3.88
CA LYS A 127 2.07 9.38 -3.29
C LYS A 127 2.03 10.18 -1.99
N GLN A 128 1.32 11.31 -1.99
CA GLN A 128 1.13 12.14 -0.79
C GLN A 128 0.40 11.36 0.30
N LYS A 129 -0.67 10.65 -0.06
CA LYS A 129 -1.44 9.86 0.89
C LYS A 129 -0.69 8.67 1.46
N ILE A 130 0.19 8.02 0.70
CA ILE A 130 1.10 6.99 1.22
C ILE A 130 2.00 7.58 2.31
N PHE A 131 2.63 8.72 2.04
CA PHE A 131 3.51 9.38 3.01
C PHE A 131 2.76 9.80 4.28
N GLU A 132 1.59 10.41 4.12
CA GLU A 132 0.72 10.79 5.24
C GLU A 132 0.33 9.56 6.09
N SER A 133 -0.12 8.48 5.44
CA SER A 133 -0.50 7.23 6.11
C SER A 133 0.67 6.60 6.86
N GLN A 134 1.89 6.65 6.31
CA GLN A 134 3.09 6.12 6.97
C GLN A 134 3.43 6.90 8.25
N ASN A 135 3.31 8.22 8.21
CA ASN A 135 3.55 9.06 9.39
C ASN A 135 2.50 8.80 10.48
N LEU A 136 1.22 8.73 10.10
CA LEU A 136 0.13 8.47 11.04
C LEU A 136 0.23 7.06 11.65
N LEU A 137 0.62 6.05 10.87
CA LEU A 137 0.87 4.70 11.39
C LEU A 137 2.03 4.68 12.39
N LYS A 138 3.11 5.41 12.11
CA LYS A 138 4.23 5.56 13.04
C LYS A 138 3.79 6.23 14.34
N GLU A 139 3.00 7.29 14.24
CA GLU A 139 2.46 8.01 15.40
C GLU A 139 1.52 7.13 16.24
N GLN A 140 0.65 6.34 15.61
CA GLN A 140 -0.20 5.36 16.31
C GLN A 140 0.63 4.35 17.10
N ASN A 141 1.68 3.80 16.50
CA ASN A 141 2.54 2.83 17.16
C ASN A 141 3.30 3.45 18.35
N ILE A 142 3.79 4.69 18.21
CA ILE A 142 4.44 5.42 19.31
C ILE A 142 3.43 5.67 20.44
N THR A 143 2.23 6.11 20.11
CA THR A 143 1.18 6.38 21.11
C THR A 143 0.79 5.11 21.86
N GLU A 144 0.66 3.99 21.15
CA GLU A 144 0.36 2.70 21.77
C GLU A 144 1.50 2.23 22.68
N GLN A 145 2.76 2.35 22.24
CA GLN A 145 3.92 2.03 23.07
C GLN A 145 3.97 2.90 24.33
N GLN A 146 3.73 4.20 24.21
CA GLN A 146 3.67 5.11 25.35
C GLN A 146 2.55 4.74 26.32
N ARG A 147 1.38 4.32 25.80
CA ARG A 147 0.26 3.85 26.62
C ARG A 147 0.61 2.58 27.37
N LEU A 148 1.23 1.60 26.71
CA LEU A 148 1.67 0.35 27.33
C LEU A 148 2.73 0.61 28.41
N GLU A 149 3.68 1.50 28.14
CA GLU A 149 4.69 1.87 29.13
C GLU A 149 4.07 2.60 30.33
N ALA A 150 3.13 3.53 30.11
CA ALA A 150 2.43 4.20 31.20
C ALA A 150 1.62 3.22 32.07
N GLU A 151 0.96 2.24 31.44
CA GLU A 151 0.24 1.18 32.15
C GLU A 151 1.20 0.29 32.96
N LYS A 152 2.35 -0.08 32.38
CA LYS A 152 3.42 -0.80 33.09
C LYS A 152 3.93 -0.02 34.30
N GLN A 153 4.16 1.28 34.16
CA GLN A 153 4.60 2.12 35.27
C GLN A 153 3.54 2.22 36.38
N LYS A 154 2.25 2.31 36.02
CA LYS A 154 1.14 2.29 36.98
C LYS A 154 1.09 0.98 37.76
N GLN A 155 1.24 -0.17 37.09
CA GLN A 155 1.30 -1.48 37.74
C GLN A 155 2.52 -1.61 38.67
N ILE A 156 3.68 -1.09 38.27
CA ILE A 156 4.87 -1.04 39.13
C ILE A 156 4.60 -0.19 40.38
N GLU A 157 3.96 0.97 40.24
CA GLU A 157 3.65 1.85 41.36
C GLU A 157 2.63 1.22 42.33
N GLU A 158 1.60 0.55 41.81
CA GLU A 158 0.65 -0.22 42.60
C GLU A 158 1.32 -1.40 43.31
N ALA A 159 2.21 -2.13 42.62
CA ALA A 159 3.00 -3.21 43.19
C ALA A 159 3.90 -2.72 44.33
N LYS A 160 4.57 -1.57 44.16
CA LYS A 160 5.41 -0.94 45.18
C LYS A 160 4.61 -0.49 46.41
N ASN A 161 3.44 0.11 46.23
CA ASN A 161 2.65 0.70 47.31
C ASN A 161 1.98 -0.32 48.26
N SER A 162 1.98 -1.61 47.94
CA SER A 162 1.29 -2.65 48.72
C SER A 162 1.97 -3.10 50.03
N ASN A 163 3.14 -2.59 50.43
CA ASN A 163 3.70 -2.74 51.81
C ASN A 163 4.96 -1.87 52.06
N ALA A 164 4.94 -0.61 51.58
CA ALA A 164 6.14 0.20 51.30
C ALA A 164 6.89 0.82 52.50
N LYS A 165 7.29 0.05 53.53
CA LYS A 165 8.34 0.49 54.46
C LYS A 165 9.40 -0.56 54.82
N LYS A 166 9.20 -1.83 54.51
CA LYS A 166 10.16 -2.89 54.86
C LYS A 166 10.17 -3.98 53.80
N LEU A 167 11.36 -4.36 53.37
CA LEU A 167 11.54 -5.51 52.48
C LEU A 167 11.19 -6.79 53.25
N GLU A 168 10.26 -7.59 52.72
CA GLU A 168 9.90 -8.88 53.29
C GLU A 168 11.06 -9.87 53.10
N GLU A 169 11.44 -10.55 54.19
CA GLU A 169 12.42 -11.62 54.19
C GLU A 169 11.67 -12.96 54.17
N ILE A 170 12.10 -13.88 53.30
CA ILE A 170 11.52 -15.22 53.18
C ILE A 170 12.58 -16.29 53.49
N ASP A 171 12.11 -17.50 53.79
CA ASP A 171 12.99 -18.67 53.94
C ASP A 171 13.39 -19.22 52.56
N TYR A 172 14.55 -18.77 52.07
CA TYR A 172 15.11 -19.24 50.80
C TYR A 172 15.63 -20.69 50.83
N THR A 173 15.66 -21.35 51.99
CA THR A 173 16.04 -22.77 52.08
C THR A 173 14.89 -23.70 51.77
N ASN A 174 13.65 -23.21 51.86
CA ASN A 174 12.44 -23.97 51.54
C ASN A 174 12.01 -23.73 50.09
N LYS A 175 12.22 -24.75 49.25
CA LYS A 175 11.90 -24.70 47.82
C LYS A 175 10.44 -24.30 47.52
N ALA A 176 9.47 -24.83 48.27
CA ALA A 176 8.06 -24.53 48.04
C ALA A 176 7.70 -23.07 48.38
N VAL A 177 8.35 -22.50 49.41
CA VAL A 177 8.21 -21.09 49.77
C VAL A 177 8.79 -20.20 48.68
N VAL A 178 9.98 -20.55 48.16
CA VAL A 178 10.63 -19.81 47.07
C VAL A 178 9.79 -19.86 45.80
N GLU A 179 9.29 -21.02 45.38
CA GLU A 179 8.46 -21.16 44.17
C GLU A 179 7.17 -20.34 44.28
N LYS A 180 6.49 -20.38 45.43
CA LYS A 180 5.28 -19.58 45.69
C LYS A 180 5.59 -18.08 45.63
N PHE A 181 6.67 -17.65 46.28
CA PHE A 181 7.11 -16.26 46.29
C PHE A 181 7.44 -15.75 44.88
N LEU A 182 8.22 -16.50 44.10
CA LEU A 182 8.55 -16.12 42.73
C LEU A 182 7.30 -16.08 41.83
N SER A 183 6.34 -16.99 42.01
CA SER A 183 5.06 -16.94 41.32
C SER A 183 4.23 -15.70 41.67
N GLU A 184 4.22 -15.30 42.94
CA GLU A 184 3.57 -14.07 43.39
C GLU A 184 4.25 -12.83 42.80
N LEU A 185 5.59 -12.79 42.72
CA LEU A 185 6.31 -11.71 42.04
C LEU A 185 5.98 -11.64 40.56
N ALA A 186 5.91 -12.78 39.87
CA ALA A 186 5.56 -12.82 38.45
C ALA A 186 4.12 -12.34 38.19
N SER A 187 3.22 -12.58 39.14
CA SER A 187 1.82 -12.11 39.06
C SER A 187 1.69 -10.62 39.39
N LYS A 188 2.54 -10.10 40.28
CA LYS A 188 2.45 -8.74 40.82
C LYS A 188 3.19 -7.70 39.99
N TYR A 189 4.34 -8.07 39.42
CA TYR A 189 5.16 -7.14 38.65
C TYR A 189 5.00 -7.44 37.16
N PRO A 190 4.84 -6.40 36.31
CA PRO A 190 4.72 -6.60 34.87
C PRO A 190 6.01 -7.18 34.28
N GLU A 191 5.92 -7.70 33.07
CA GLU A 191 7.06 -8.24 32.33
C GLU A 191 8.18 -7.21 32.17
N GLY A 192 9.42 -7.68 32.29
CA GLY A 192 10.65 -6.91 32.25
C GLY A 192 11.32 -6.76 33.61
N VAL A 193 12.09 -5.69 33.77
CA VAL A 193 12.93 -5.45 34.94
C VAL A 193 12.32 -4.33 35.78
N THR A 194 11.98 -4.64 37.04
CA THR A 194 11.55 -3.66 38.04
C THR A 194 12.64 -3.47 39.08
N GLU A 195 12.98 -2.22 39.38
CA GLU A 195 13.93 -1.87 40.44
C GLU A 195 13.22 -1.19 41.62
N GLU A 196 13.57 -1.65 42.81
CA GLU A 196 13.11 -1.15 44.10
C GLU A 196 14.32 -0.85 44.98
N GLN A 197 14.20 0.18 45.82
CA GLN A 197 15.24 0.61 46.73
C GLN A 197 14.68 0.60 48.15
N TYR A 198 15.40 -0.04 49.05
CA TYR A 198 15.07 -0.11 50.47
C TYR A 198 16.27 0.33 51.29
N GLU A 199 16.03 0.98 52.42
CA GLU A 199 17.09 1.41 53.32
C GLU A 199 16.62 1.29 54.77
N ASP A 200 17.48 0.73 55.61
CA ASP A 200 17.34 0.74 57.06
C ASP A 200 18.62 1.31 57.70
N ALA A 201 18.65 1.38 59.04
CA ALA A 201 19.77 1.97 59.77
C ALA A 201 21.13 1.27 59.54
N SER A 202 21.14 0.07 58.97
CA SER A 202 22.33 -0.80 58.82
C SER A 202 22.74 -1.05 57.37
N LYS A 203 21.81 -0.98 56.41
CA LYS A 203 22.04 -1.36 55.02
C LYS A 203 21.09 -0.65 54.04
N LYS A 204 21.54 -0.53 52.80
CA LYS A 204 20.75 -0.22 51.60
C LYS A 204 20.59 -1.48 50.76
N VAL A 205 19.41 -1.72 50.23
CA VAL A 205 19.11 -2.86 49.36
C VAL A 205 18.50 -2.36 48.05
N LYS A 206 19.22 -2.59 46.95
CA LYS A 206 18.64 -2.51 45.60
C LYS A 206 18.08 -3.88 45.27
N ARG A 207 16.77 -3.98 45.15
CA ARG A 207 16.07 -5.19 44.73
C ARG A 207 15.69 -5.05 43.26
N VAL A 208 15.96 -6.08 42.47
CA VAL A 208 15.58 -6.15 41.07
C VAL A 208 14.71 -7.37 40.85
N ILE A 209 13.48 -7.17 40.39
CA ILE A 209 12.60 -8.24 39.92
C ILE A 209 12.74 -8.33 38.41
N VAL A 210 13.16 -9.50 37.91
CA VAL A 210 13.19 -9.80 36.48
C VAL A 210 12.04 -10.77 36.21
N ASN A 211 10.97 -10.30 35.58
CA ASN A 211 9.84 -11.13 35.15
C ASN A 211 9.94 -11.32 33.64
N GLN A 212 10.12 -12.55 33.17
CA GLN A 212 10.21 -12.86 31.74
C GLN A 212 9.30 -14.05 31.45
N ASP A 213 8.40 -13.89 30.48
CA ASP A 213 7.43 -14.94 30.10
C ASP A 213 6.62 -15.50 31.31
N GLY A 214 6.34 -14.65 32.31
CA GLY A 214 5.63 -15.04 33.54
C GLY A 214 6.49 -15.81 34.55
N ILE A 215 7.81 -15.83 34.39
CA ILE A 215 8.77 -16.42 35.33
C ILE A 215 9.56 -15.27 35.98
N ALA A 216 9.36 -15.06 37.28
CA ALA A 216 10.10 -14.05 38.03
C ALA A 216 11.34 -14.61 38.72
N ASN A 217 12.41 -13.82 38.72
CA ASN A 217 13.56 -13.97 39.58
C ASN A 217 13.75 -12.69 40.38
N GLU A 218 14.17 -12.84 41.64
CA GLU A 218 14.52 -11.73 42.50
C GLU A 218 16.04 -11.65 42.63
N TYR A 219 16.57 -10.45 42.45
CA TYR A 219 17.96 -10.13 42.69
C TYR A 219 18.07 -9.07 43.78
N ARG A 220 19.11 -9.15 44.61
CA ARG A 220 19.37 -8.15 45.65
C ARG A 220 20.84 -7.76 45.63
N GLU A 221 21.13 -6.47 45.48
CA GLU A 221 22.40 -5.86 45.82
C GLU A 221 22.27 -5.22 47.20
N VAL A 222 22.96 -5.77 48.19
CA VAL A 222 22.91 -5.36 49.59
C VAL A 222 24.20 -4.63 49.94
N THR A 223 24.10 -3.34 50.22
CA THR A 223 25.21 -2.48 50.64
C THR A 223 25.10 -2.19 52.13
N HIS A 224 26.04 -2.67 52.92
CA HIS A 224 26.09 -2.40 54.35
C HIS A 224 26.87 -1.13 54.66
N ASN A 225 26.50 -0.45 55.75
CA ASN A 225 27.15 0.80 56.18
C ASN A 225 28.62 0.61 56.59
N TRP A 226 29.03 -0.62 56.93
CA TRP A 226 30.43 -0.97 57.20
C TRP A 226 31.27 -1.22 55.95
N GLY A 227 30.69 -1.11 54.74
CA GLY A 227 31.39 -1.13 53.46
C GLY A 227 31.24 -2.42 52.63
N GLY A 228 30.60 -3.46 53.16
CA GLY A 228 30.37 -4.70 52.42
C GLY A 228 29.25 -4.59 51.40
N VAL A 229 29.47 -5.12 50.20
CA VAL A 229 28.46 -5.22 49.14
C VAL A 229 28.31 -6.68 48.72
N TYR A 230 27.08 -7.18 48.77
CA TYR A 230 26.75 -8.57 48.44
C TYR A 230 25.65 -8.63 47.40
N TYR A 231 25.69 -9.65 46.55
CA TYR A 231 24.72 -9.84 45.47
C TYR A 231 24.04 -11.20 45.63
N PHE A 232 22.73 -11.23 45.44
CA PHE A 232 21.93 -12.44 45.57
C PHE A 232 21.00 -12.61 44.37
N ARG A 233 20.73 -13.87 44.01
CA ARG A 233 19.63 -14.28 43.13
C ARG A 233 18.80 -15.33 43.86
N ASN A 234 17.52 -15.05 44.08
CA ASN A 234 16.59 -15.91 44.82
C ASN A 234 17.19 -16.40 46.16
N GLY A 235 17.85 -15.48 46.88
CA GLY A 235 18.53 -15.76 48.15
C GLY A 235 19.91 -16.42 48.07
N GLN A 236 20.33 -16.90 46.90
CA GLN A 236 21.66 -17.49 46.70
C GLN A 236 22.69 -16.41 46.36
N SER A 237 23.85 -16.45 47.02
CA SER A 237 24.96 -15.53 46.73
C SER A 237 25.46 -15.71 45.30
N ILE A 238 25.64 -14.60 44.60
CA ILE A 238 26.16 -14.55 43.24
C ILE A 238 27.26 -13.48 43.13
N SER A 239 28.01 -13.48 42.04
CA SER A 239 28.98 -12.42 41.77
C SER A 239 28.28 -11.14 41.30
N LYS A 240 28.96 -10.01 41.47
CA LYS A 240 28.58 -8.73 40.85
C LYS A 240 28.31 -8.90 39.35
N THR A 241 29.18 -9.62 38.65
CA THR A 241 29.06 -9.86 37.21
C THR A 241 27.77 -10.59 36.87
N ILE A 242 27.40 -11.64 37.61
CA ILE A 242 26.15 -12.37 37.37
C ILE A 242 24.95 -11.45 37.61
N PHE A 243 24.98 -10.63 38.66
CA PHE A 243 23.89 -9.70 38.95
C PHE A 243 23.62 -8.74 37.79
N TYR A 244 24.64 -8.04 37.30
CA TYR A 244 24.47 -7.05 36.23
C TYR A 244 24.15 -7.69 34.87
N THR A 245 24.72 -8.87 34.58
CA THR A 245 24.36 -9.65 33.39
C THR A 245 22.90 -10.09 33.42
N ASP A 246 22.45 -10.71 34.51
CA ASP A 246 21.11 -11.28 34.60
C ASP A 246 20.00 -10.21 34.72
N THR A 247 20.33 -9.03 35.25
CA THR A 247 19.40 -7.90 35.39
C THR A 247 19.43 -6.92 34.22
N ASN A 248 20.36 -7.10 33.27
CA ASN A 248 20.57 -6.23 32.11
C ASN A 248 20.76 -4.75 32.51
N LYS A 249 21.61 -4.51 33.51
CA LYS A 249 21.88 -3.22 34.16
C LYS A 249 23.35 -2.85 34.16
#